data_AF-A0A364VBA0-F1
#
_entry.id   AF-A0A364VBA0-F1
#
_cell.length_a   1.000
_cell.length_b   1.000
_cell.length_c   1.000
_cell.angle_alpha   90.00
_cell.angle_beta   90.00
_cell.angle_gamma   90.00
#
_symmetry.space_group_name_H-M   'P 1'
#
loop_
_entity.id
_entity.type
_entity.pdbx_description
1 polymer ?
#
loop_
_entity_poly.entity_id
_entity_poly.type
_entity_poly.pdbx_seq_one_letter_code
_entity_poly.pdbx_strand_id
1 'polypeptide(L)'
;MGLLTAAVTTAVFTPQAGALGQDDQRVKDELGTYTVKCEVHQKSAGDPVVGFVYGNSSKSGEDAEQSSGDFVSLFGPDYTKRHCETQLRYTPLGAYNVDGRPKE
;
A
#
# COMPACT_ATOMS: atom_id res chain seq x y z
N MET A 1 17.56 -48.22 14.26
CA MET A 1 16.26 -47.54 14.09
C MET A 1 16.46 -46.08 14.41
N GLY A 2 16.68 -45.24 13.39
CA GLY A 2 16.87 -43.79 13.57
C GLY A 2 15.66 -43.06 13.03
N LEU A 3 14.92 -42.36 13.91
CA LEU A 3 13.84 -41.47 13.52
C LEU A 3 14.44 -40.21 12.90
N LEU A 4 14.20 -40.01 11.61
CA LEU A 4 14.40 -38.73 10.92
C LEU A 4 13.10 -37.92 11.10
N THR A 5 13.09 -37.05 12.10
CA THR A 5 12.05 -36.02 12.27
C THR A 5 12.30 -34.90 11.26
N ALA A 6 11.50 -34.86 10.20
CA ALA A 6 11.46 -33.74 9.28
C ALA A 6 10.78 -32.54 9.96
N ALA A 7 11.56 -31.51 10.29
CA ALA A 7 11.03 -30.23 10.74
C ALA A 7 10.47 -29.50 9.51
N VAL A 8 9.14 -29.46 9.39
CA VAL A 8 8.45 -28.63 8.41
C VAL A 8 8.44 -27.21 8.95
N THR A 9 9.41 -26.39 8.56
CA THR A 9 9.37 -24.95 8.81
C THR A 9 8.31 -24.34 7.89
N THR A 10 7.11 -24.11 8.44
CA THR A 10 6.09 -23.25 7.82
C THR A 10 6.62 -21.83 7.80
N ALA A 11 7.17 -21.41 6.65
CA ALA A 11 7.38 -20.00 6.37
C ALA A 11 6.01 -19.33 6.35
N VAL A 12 5.69 -18.58 7.40
CA VAL A 12 4.57 -17.64 7.40
C VAL A 12 4.91 -16.54 6.41
N PHE A 13 4.44 -16.68 5.17
CA PHE A 13 4.38 -15.56 4.24
C PHE A 13 3.33 -14.60 4.78
N THR A 14 3.72 -13.69 5.67
CA THR A 14 2.91 -12.51 5.95
C THR A 14 2.76 -11.77 4.62
N PRO A 15 1.55 -11.58 4.08
CA PRO A 15 1.37 -10.67 2.97
C PRO A 15 1.76 -9.29 3.49
N GLN A 16 2.93 -8.82 3.10
CA GLN A 16 3.36 -7.45 3.27
C GLN A 16 2.57 -6.63 2.24
N ALA A 17 1.27 -6.49 2.46
CA ALA A 17 0.54 -5.36 1.92
C ALA A 17 1.17 -4.13 2.57
N GLY A 18 1.66 -3.19 1.77
CA GLY A 18 2.31 -1.98 2.26
C GLY A 18 1.44 -1.30 3.28
N ALA A 19 1.75 -1.53 4.55
CA ALA A 19 1.06 -0.90 5.65
C ALA A 19 1.80 0.38 6.00
N LEU A 20 1.07 1.38 6.50
CA LEU A 20 1.66 2.46 7.27
C LEU A 20 2.53 1.84 8.37
N GLY A 21 3.79 2.26 8.43
CA GLY A 21 4.70 1.81 9.48
C GLY A 21 4.13 2.15 10.87
N GLN A 22 4.32 1.25 11.85
CA GLN A 22 3.89 1.53 13.23
C GLN A 22 4.56 2.79 13.81
N ASP A 23 5.77 3.10 13.35
CA ASP A 23 6.57 4.26 13.74
C ASP A 23 6.38 5.47 12.79
N ASP A 24 5.61 5.30 11.71
CA ASP A 24 5.45 6.37 10.72
C ASP A 24 4.62 7.53 11.30
N GLN A 25 5.13 8.75 11.14
CA GLN A 25 4.45 9.93 11.66
C GLN A 25 3.14 10.12 10.92
N ARG A 26 2.02 9.87 11.60
CA ARG A 26 0.68 10.11 11.06
C ARG A 26 0.39 11.60 11.06
N VAL A 27 0.48 12.22 9.88
CA VAL A 27 0.10 13.62 9.69
C VAL A 27 -1.29 13.71 9.07
N LYS A 28 -2.00 14.77 9.43
CA LYS A 28 -3.24 15.15 8.76
C LYS A 28 -2.94 16.11 7.62
N ASP A 29 -3.73 16.01 6.57
CA ASP A 29 -3.68 16.95 5.45
C ASP A 29 -4.28 18.32 5.83
N GLU A 30 -4.20 19.28 4.91
CA GLU A 30 -4.73 20.63 5.12
C GLU A 30 -6.24 20.73 5.37
N LEU A 31 -7.01 19.65 5.12
CA LEU A 31 -8.44 19.56 5.42
C LEU A 31 -8.72 18.88 6.76
N GLY A 32 -7.68 18.47 7.49
CA GLY A 32 -7.79 17.77 8.77
C GLY A 32 -8.16 16.29 8.64
N THR A 33 -8.05 15.72 7.44
CA THR A 33 -8.22 14.28 7.18
C THR A 33 -6.86 13.57 7.11
N TYR A 34 -6.86 12.25 7.10
CA TYR A 34 -5.69 11.46 6.72
C TYR A 34 -5.78 11.15 5.24
N THR A 35 -4.85 11.71 4.47
CA THR A 35 -4.60 11.30 3.09
C THR A 35 -3.39 10.37 3.10
N VAL A 36 -3.54 9.16 2.58
CA VAL A 36 -2.44 8.19 2.47
C VAL A 36 -2.12 7.99 1.00
N LYS A 37 -0.84 8.15 0.66
CA LYS A 37 -0.27 7.80 -0.63
C LYS A 37 0.44 6.47 -0.47
N CYS A 38 0.21 5.55 -1.40
CA CYS A 38 0.98 4.33 -1.48
C CYS A 38 1.54 4.11 -2.87
N GLU A 39 2.75 3.59 -2.95
CA GLU A 39 3.38 3.20 -4.21
C GLU A 39 2.77 1.91 -4.73
N VAL A 40 2.54 1.83 -6.04
CA VAL A 40 2.11 0.61 -6.71
C VAL A 40 3.29 0.04 -7.48
N HIS A 41 3.69 -1.16 -7.10
CA HIS A 41 4.78 -1.89 -7.71
C HIS A 41 4.25 -2.97 -8.63
N GLN A 42 4.87 -3.12 -9.80
CA GLN A 42 4.70 -4.31 -10.62
C GLN A 42 5.48 -5.47 -10.02
N LYS A 43 4.88 -6.66 -9.94
CA LYS A 43 5.51 -7.91 -9.48
C LYS A 43 6.45 -8.47 -10.55
N SER A 44 7.41 -7.67 -10.99
CA SER A 44 8.44 -8.02 -11.97
C SER A 44 9.83 -7.79 -11.39
N ALA A 45 10.88 -8.22 -12.12
CA ALA A 45 12.25 -8.06 -11.64
C ALA A 45 12.56 -6.58 -11.34
N GLY A 46 12.94 -6.30 -10.09
CA GLY A 46 13.24 -4.94 -9.63
C GLY A 46 12.05 -4.17 -9.05
N ASP A 47 10.86 -4.80 -8.94
CA ASP A 47 9.65 -4.23 -8.35
C ASP A 47 9.43 -2.74 -8.72
N PRO A 48 9.33 -2.38 -10.02
CA PRO A 48 9.28 -0.98 -10.41
C PRO A 48 7.98 -0.31 -9.96
N VAL A 49 8.09 0.94 -9.51
CA VAL A 49 6.92 1.79 -9.22
C VAL A 49 6.26 2.18 -10.55
N VAL A 50 5.00 1.82 -10.71
CA VAL A 50 4.20 2.10 -11.91
C VAL A 50 3.11 3.15 -11.69
N GLY A 51 2.96 3.59 -10.44
CA GLY A 51 2.01 4.61 -10.06
C GLY A 51 1.78 4.65 -8.57
N PHE A 52 0.70 5.32 -8.19
CA PHE A 52 0.32 5.56 -6.81
C PHE A 52 -1.16 5.32 -6.62
N VAL A 53 -1.55 4.89 -5.43
CA VAL A 53 -2.95 4.89 -4.99
C VAL A 53 -3.09 5.81 -3.78
N TYR A 54 -4.16 6.58 -3.78
CA TYR A 54 -4.51 7.47 -2.68
C TYR A 54 -5.80 6.98 -2.03
N GLY A 55 -5.83 7.06 -0.72
CA GLY A 55 -7.00 6.79 0.09
C GLY A 55 -7.09 7.78 1.23
N ASN A 56 -8.32 8.10 1.64
CA ASN A 56 -8.62 9.22 2.51
C ASN A 56 -9.56 8.78 3.64
N SER A 57 -9.32 9.23 4.87
CA SER A 57 -10.21 8.98 6.00
C SER A 57 -10.14 10.09 7.04
N SER A 58 -11.28 10.44 7.63
CA SER A 58 -11.33 11.35 8.79
C SER A 58 -11.01 10.67 10.13
N LYS A 59 -10.96 9.32 10.15
CA LYS A 59 -10.84 8.53 11.38
C LYS A 59 -9.39 8.20 11.72
N SER A 60 -8.66 7.56 10.80
CA SER A 60 -7.30 7.05 11.02
C SER A 60 -6.53 6.97 9.70
N GLY A 61 -5.19 6.93 9.80
CA GLY A 61 -4.32 6.63 8.66
C GLY A 61 -4.57 5.22 8.13
N GLU A 62 -4.79 4.25 9.01
CA GLU A 62 -5.08 2.87 8.63
C GLU A 62 -6.35 2.74 7.77
N ASP A 63 -7.43 3.46 8.11
CA ASP A 63 -8.66 3.47 7.32
C ASP A 63 -8.42 4.09 5.93
N ALA A 64 -7.62 5.17 5.88
CA ALA A 64 -7.23 5.83 4.64
C ALA A 64 -6.40 4.89 3.77
N GLU A 65 -5.43 4.19 4.35
CA GLU A 65 -4.60 3.21 3.67
C GLU A 65 -5.41 1.99 3.19
N GLN A 66 -6.38 1.51 3.97
CA GLN A 66 -7.27 0.45 3.55
C GLN A 66 -8.09 0.88 2.32
N SER A 67 -8.63 2.10 2.34
CA SER A 67 -9.38 2.64 1.19
C SER A 67 -8.53 2.80 -0.08
N SER A 68 -7.22 3.03 0.05
CA SER A 68 -6.33 3.11 -1.12
C SER A 68 -6.16 1.73 -1.80
N GLY A 69 -6.37 0.65 -1.06
CA GLY A 69 -6.33 -0.72 -1.55
C GLY A 69 -7.36 -1.02 -2.64
N ASP A 70 -8.53 -0.36 -2.58
CA ASP A 70 -9.62 -0.57 -3.54
C ASP A 70 -9.22 -0.17 -4.98
N PHE A 71 -8.24 0.72 -5.12
CA PHE A 71 -7.77 1.25 -6.40
C PHE A 71 -6.62 0.46 -7.03
N VAL A 72 -6.00 -0.47 -6.29
CA VAL A 72 -4.87 -1.27 -6.81
C VAL A 72 -5.30 -2.13 -8.00
N SER A 73 -6.56 -2.59 -7.98
CA SER A 73 -7.15 -3.40 -9.05
C SER A 73 -7.13 -2.72 -10.42
N LEU A 74 -7.10 -1.37 -10.46
CA LEU A 74 -7.01 -0.60 -11.72
C LEU A 74 -5.66 -0.80 -12.44
N PHE A 75 -4.62 -1.26 -11.73
CA PHE A 75 -3.33 -1.59 -12.34
C PHE A 75 -3.32 -3.00 -12.94
N GLY A 76 -4.15 -3.92 -12.44
CA GLY A 76 -4.22 -5.31 -12.86
C GLY A 76 -3.71 -6.29 -11.80
N PRO A 77 -3.70 -7.60 -12.09
CA PRO A 77 -3.41 -8.65 -11.10
C PRO A 77 -1.95 -8.71 -10.64
N ASP A 78 -1.02 -8.25 -11.49
CA ASP A 78 0.42 -8.34 -11.26
C ASP A 78 0.99 -7.13 -10.50
N TYR A 79 0.15 -6.42 -9.75
CA TYR A 79 0.53 -5.22 -9.03
C TYR A 79 0.27 -5.36 -7.54
N THR A 80 1.05 -4.63 -6.74
CA THR A 80 0.93 -4.63 -5.29
C THR A 80 1.22 -3.25 -4.74
N LYS A 81 0.50 -2.90 -3.67
CA LYS A 81 0.67 -1.64 -2.96
C LYS A 81 1.77 -1.78 -1.91
N ARG A 82 2.73 -0.86 -1.89
CA ARG A 82 3.84 -0.75 -0.93
C ARG A 82 4.08 0.70 -0.54
N HIS A 83 5.00 0.92 0.41
CA HIS A 83 5.49 2.25 0.80
C HIS A 83 4.35 3.27 0.97
N CYS A 84 3.48 2.99 1.95
CA CYS A 84 2.38 3.88 2.28
C CYS A 84 2.82 4.93 3.28
N GLU A 85 2.44 6.18 3.03
CA GLU A 85 2.82 7.33 3.85
C GLU A 85 1.65 8.32 3.92
N THR A 86 1.41 8.89 5.10
CA THR A 86 0.45 9.99 5.23
C THR A 86 0.97 11.28 4.60
N GLN A 87 0.09 12.06 3.99
CA GLN A 87 0.42 13.24 3.21
C GLN A 87 -0.12 14.51 3.89
N LEU A 88 0.67 15.59 3.84
CA LEU A 88 0.27 16.91 4.34
C LEU A 88 -0.72 17.63 3.40
N ARG A 89 -0.80 17.20 2.15
CA ARG A 89 -1.72 17.75 1.15
C ARG A 89 -2.78 16.74 0.79
N TYR A 90 -4.02 17.21 0.72
CA TYR A 90 -5.14 16.41 0.30
C TYR A 90 -4.98 16.05 -1.17
N THR A 91 -5.17 14.76 -1.46
CA THR A 91 -5.26 14.25 -2.83
C THR A 91 -6.54 13.43 -2.93
N PRO A 92 -7.35 13.58 -4.00
CA PRO A 92 -8.54 12.76 -4.15
C PRO A 92 -8.18 11.27 -4.18
N LEU A 93 -8.98 10.46 -3.50
CA LEU A 93 -8.89 9.01 -3.55
C LEU A 93 -8.91 8.50 -5.01
N GLY A 94 -8.10 7.48 -5.31
CA GLY A 94 -7.99 6.96 -6.66
C GLY A 94 -6.63 6.35 -6.99
N ALA A 95 -6.52 5.82 -8.21
CA ALA A 95 -5.27 5.38 -8.80
C ALA A 95 -4.70 6.46 -9.72
N TYR A 96 -3.39 6.62 -9.70
CA TYR A 96 -2.67 7.60 -10.51
C TYR A 96 -1.43 6.94 -11.12
N ASN A 97 -1.11 7.30 -12.37
CA ASN A 97 0.16 6.91 -12.96
C ASN A 97 1.33 7.72 -12.35
N VAL A 98 2.55 7.42 -12.77
CA VAL A 98 3.77 8.12 -12.31
C VAL A 98 3.79 9.62 -12.65
N ASP A 99 3.05 10.04 -13.68
CA ASP A 99 2.89 11.44 -14.07
C ASP A 99 1.81 12.17 -13.24
N GLY A 100 1.19 11.50 -12.26
CA GLY A 100 0.12 12.06 -11.44
C GLY A 100 -1.21 12.21 -12.19
N ARG A 101 -1.39 11.50 -13.31
CA ARG A 101 -2.67 11.46 -14.04
C ARG A 101 -3.57 10.36 -13.45
N PRO A 102 -4.87 10.63 -13.25
CA PRO A 102 -5.81 9.62 -12.83
C PRO A 102 -5.82 8.44 -13.80
N LYS A 103 -5.94 7.24 -13.23
CA LYS A 103 -6.11 5.99 -13.96
C LYS A 103 -7.59 5.62 -13.92
N GLU A 104 -8.18 5.44 -15.11
CA GLU A 104 -9.59 5.07 -15.31
C GLU A 104 -9.80 3.56 -15.31
#